data_AF-A0A0G0IPJ1-F1
#
_entry.id   AF-A0A0G0IPJ1-F1
#
_cell.length_a   1.000
_cell.length_b   1.000
_cell.length_c   1.000
_cell.angle_alpha   90.00
_cell.angle_beta   90.00
_cell.angle_gamma   90.00
#
_symmetry.space_group_name_H-M   'P 1'
#
loop_
_entity.id
_entity.type
_entity.pdbx_description
1 polymer ?
#
loop_
_entity_poly.entity_id
_entity_poly.type
_entity_poly.pdbx_seq_one_letter_code
_entity_poly.pdbx_strand_id
1 'polypeptide(L)'
;MENETQTQSINSTVPVAMTSTEIKPNAVYTTEETRDLLKVSTSTIKRMLKKGLIRANKVGGQYRILGKEILRIVSPTIEKRAEKQYVMLKKRIIKVINKW
;
A
#
# COMPACT_ATOMS: atom_id res chain seq x y z
N MET A 1 6.23 -16.30 44.92
CA MET A 1 5.18 -17.28 44.58
C MET A 1 4.19 -16.54 43.71
N GLU A 2 4.30 -16.76 42.39
CA GLU A 2 3.32 -17.56 41.64
C GLU A 2 2.01 -16.77 41.42
N ASN A 3 1.39 -16.67 40.27
CA ASN A 3 1.68 -17.05 38.89
C ASN A 3 0.65 -16.29 38.03
N GLU A 4 1.07 -15.98 36.81
CA GLU A 4 0.30 -15.98 35.57
C GLU A 4 -1.20 -16.30 35.64
N THR A 5 -2.07 -15.47 35.05
CA THR A 5 -2.82 -15.87 33.84
C THR A 5 -3.51 -14.68 33.16
N GLN A 6 -3.63 -14.82 31.85
CA GLN A 6 -4.12 -13.87 30.85
C GLN A 6 -5.65 -13.76 30.88
N THR A 7 -6.19 -12.63 30.44
CA THR A 7 -7.23 -12.67 29.40
C THR A 7 -7.23 -11.39 28.57
N GLN A 8 -6.96 -11.57 27.29
CA GLN A 8 -7.13 -10.58 26.23
C GLN A 8 -8.62 -10.46 25.87
N SER A 9 -9.01 -9.27 25.41
CA SER A 9 -10.18 -8.91 24.60
C SER A 9 -11.07 -7.88 25.29
N ILE A 10 -10.95 -6.61 24.86
CA ILE A 10 -12.06 -5.79 24.33
C ILE A 10 -11.57 -4.35 24.07
N ASN A 11 -10.67 -4.14 23.10
CA ASN A 11 -10.51 -2.80 22.52
C ASN A 11 -11.19 -2.76 21.15
N SER A 12 -12.50 -2.93 21.19
CA SER A 12 -13.41 -2.33 20.21
C SER A 12 -13.37 -0.82 20.41
N THR A 13 -13.39 -0.09 19.29
CA THR A 13 -13.54 1.38 19.20
C THR A 13 -12.25 2.18 19.20
N VAL A 14 -11.61 2.23 18.03
CA VAL A 14 -11.00 3.49 17.56
C VAL A 14 -11.26 3.62 16.06
N PRO A 15 -12.00 4.65 15.60
CA PRO A 15 -11.99 5.00 14.19
C PRO A 15 -10.63 5.65 13.90
N VAL A 16 -9.67 4.85 13.45
CA VAL A 16 -8.32 5.33 13.09
C VAL A 16 -8.40 6.06 11.75
N ALA A 17 -9.02 7.23 11.77
CA ALA A 17 -8.69 8.29 10.83
C ALA A 17 -7.46 9.00 11.39
N MET A 18 -6.43 9.16 10.55
CA MET A 18 -5.25 10.02 10.77
C MET A 18 -4.15 9.45 11.68
N THR A 19 -3.39 8.48 11.16
CA THR A 19 -1.95 8.44 11.44
C THR A 19 -1.22 8.21 10.11
N SER A 20 -0.15 8.96 9.86
CA SER A 20 0.74 8.75 8.72
C SER A 20 1.36 7.36 8.85
N THR A 21 0.71 6.35 8.27
CA THR A 21 1.20 4.97 8.28
C THR A 21 2.46 4.92 7.45
N GLU A 22 3.62 4.93 8.12
CA GLU A 22 4.89 4.72 7.45
C GLU A 22 4.86 3.39 6.69
N ILE A 23 5.16 3.46 5.39
CA ILE A 23 5.24 2.26 4.56
C ILE A 23 6.58 1.61 4.85
N LYS A 24 6.57 0.44 5.50
CA LYS A 24 7.77 -0.34 5.78
C LYS A 24 8.27 -0.98 4.49
N PRO A 25 9.50 -0.71 4.03
CA PRO A 25 9.98 -1.19 2.72
C PRO A 25 9.97 -2.71 2.57
N ASN A 26 10.23 -3.45 3.65
CA ASN A 26 10.34 -4.91 3.64
C ASN A 26 9.06 -5.62 4.09
N ALA A 27 8.00 -4.88 4.41
CA ALA A 27 6.72 -5.48 4.77
C ALA A 27 5.95 -5.91 3.52
N VAL A 28 5.10 -6.93 3.68
CA VAL A 28 4.23 -7.45 2.64
C VAL A 28 2.82 -6.93 2.88
N TYR A 29 2.24 -6.33 1.86
CA TYR A 29 0.92 -5.74 1.86
C TYR A 29 -0.01 -6.49 0.90
N THR A 30 -1.27 -6.57 1.28
CA THR A 30 -2.38 -7.00 0.43
C THR A 30 -2.77 -5.90 -0.55
N THR A 31 -3.61 -6.25 -1.52
CA THR A 31 -4.19 -5.27 -2.44
C THR A 31 -5.11 -4.27 -1.76
N GLU A 32 -5.76 -4.66 -0.67
CA GLU A 32 -6.68 -3.80 0.09
C GLU A 32 -5.90 -2.81 0.94
N GLU A 33 -4.87 -3.26 1.65
CA GLU A 33 -3.97 -2.37 2.38
C GLU A 33 -3.28 -1.39 1.42
N THR A 34 -2.81 -1.87 0.26
CA THR A 34 -2.18 -1.00 -0.75
C THR A 34 -3.16 0.04 -1.30
N ARG A 35 -4.42 -0.34 -1.50
CA ARG A 35 -5.50 0.56 -1.92
C ARG A 35 -5.69 1.68 -0.89
N ASP A 36 -5.74 1.31 0.38
CA ASP A 36 -6.02 2.23 1.49
C ASP A 36 -4.84 3.15 1.79
N LEU A 37 -3.61 2.68 1.57
CA LEU A 37 -2.37 3.47 1.63
C LEU A 37 -2.26 4.48 0.49
N LEU A 38 -2.52 4.06 -0.75
CA LEU A 38 -2.40 4.93 -1.93
C LEU A 38 -3.65 5.77 -2.20
N LYS A 39 -4.76 5.52 -1.49
CA LYS A 39 -6.06 6.18 -1.69
C LYS A 39 -6.55 6.10 -3.14
N VAL A 40 -6.35 4.96 -3.79
CA VAL A 40 -6.81 4.69 -5.16
C VAL A 40 -7.89 3.62 -5.19
N SER A 41 -8.60 3.46 -6.29
CA SER A 41 -9.62 2.41 -6.40
C SER A 41 -9.01 1.00 -6.54
N THR A 42 -9.76 -0.04 -6.12
CA THR A 42 -9.39 -1.46 -6.34
C THR A 42 -9.13 -1.77 -7.81
N SER A 43 -9.91 -1.18 -8.72
CA SER A 43 -9.75 -1.33 -10.16
C SER A 43 -8.43 -0.72 -10.67
N THR A 44 -7.95 0.36 -10.03
CA THR A 44 -6.66 0.98 -10.33
C THR A 44 -5.51 0.08 -9.86
N ILE A 45 -5.57 -0.45 -8.63
CA ILE A 45 -4.57 -1.43 -8.13
C ILE A 45 -4.50 -2.66 -9.05
N LYS A 46 -5.64 -3.26 -9.39
CA LYS A 46 -5.68 -4.42 -10.32
C LYS A 46 -5.08 -4.08 -11.69
N ARG A 47 -5.33 -2.89 -12.21
CA ARG A 47 -4.74 -2.43 -13.48
C ARG A 47 -3.24 -2.21 -13.37
N MET A 48 -2.76 -1.68 -12.25
CA MET A 48 -1.33 -1.49 -11.99
C MET A 48 -0.60 -2.83 -11.91
N LEU A 49 -1.19 -3.83 -11.27
CA LEU A 49 -0.69 -5.20 -11.25
C LEU A 49 -0.64 -5.81 -12.65
N LYS A 50 -1.71 -5.70 -13.44
CA LYS A 50 -1.76 -6.21 -14.82
C LYS A 50 -0.74 -5.54 -15.75
N LYS A 51 -0.46 -4.25 -15.55
CA LYS A 51 0.50 -3.47 -16.34
C LYS A 51 1.95 -3.60 -15.86
N GLY A 52 2.21 -4.35 -14.78
CA GLY A 52 3.55 -4.47 -14.20
C GLY A 52 4.09 -3.19 -13.55
N LEU A 53 3.22 -2.22 -13.26
CA LEU A 53 3.59 -0.98 -12.55
C LEU A 53 3.90 -1.25 -11.08
N ILE A 54 3.25 -2.26 -10.51
CA ILE A 54 3.51 -2.79 -9.16
C ILE A 54 3.97 -4.22 -9.34
N ARG A 55 5.15 -4.55 -8.82
CA ARG A 55 5.57 -5.95 -8.73
C ARG A 55 4.91 -6.58 -7.51
N ALA A 56 4.23 -7.70 -7.73
CA ALA A 56 3.58 -8.46 -6.68
C ALA A 56 3.75 -9.95 -6.96
N ASN A 57 3.77 -10.73 -5.88
CA ASN A 57 3.78 -12.18 -5.96
C ASN A 57 2.39 -12.72 -5.62
N LYS A 58 2.00 -13.82 -6.24
CA LYS A 58 0.74 -14.50 -5.91
C LYS A 58 1.04 -15.62 -4.91
N VAL A 59 0.48 -15.51 -3.70
CA VAL A 59 0.63 -16.50 -2.62
C VAL A 59 -0.76 -16.89 -2.16
N GLY A 60 -1.10 -18.18 -2.26
CA GLY A 60 -2.42 -18.70 -1.85
C GLY A 60 -3.59 -18.04 -2.58
N GLY A 61 -3.43 -17.70 -3.87
CA GLY A 61 -4.48 -17.05 -4.66
C GLY A 61 -4.53 -15.52 -4.53
N GLN A 62 -3.87 -14.94 -3.52
CA GLN A 62 -3.88 -13.51 -3.25
C GLN A 62 -2.59 -12.83 -3.73
N TYR A 63 -2.70 -11.57 -4.15
CA TYR A 63 -1.53 -10.75 -4.47
C TYR A 63 -0.90 -10.20 -3.20
N ARG A 64 0.42 -10.28 -3.15
CA ARG A 64 1.28 -9.81 -2.06
C ARG A 64 2.31 -8.85 -2.64
N ILE A 65 2.24 -7.60 -2.21
CA ILE A 65 3.03 -6.47 -2.71
C ILE A 65 4.06 -6.11 -1.65
N LEU A 66 5.33 -5.96 -2.04
CA LEU A 66 6.36 -5.51 -1.09
C LEU A 66 6.31 -4.00 -0.91
N GLY A 67 6.48 -3.50 0.32
CA GLY A 67 6.42 -2.07 0.63
C GLY A 67 7.35 -1.21 -0.22
N LYS A 68 8.54 -1.72 -0.59
CA LYS A 68 9.47 -1.03 -1.49
C LYS A 68 8.86 -0.71 -2.86
N GLU A 69 7.96 -1.55 -3.35
CA GLU A 69 7.29 -1.34 -4.64
C GLU A 69 6.20 -0.27 -4.51
N ILE A 70 5.52 -0.21 -3.37
CA ILE A 70 4.57 0.87 -3.06
C ILE A 70 5.34 2.20 -2.98
N LEU A 71 6.44 2.22 -2.21
CA LEU A 71 7.32 3.38 -2.08
C LEU A 71 7.89 3.84 -3.42
N ARG A 72 8.22 2.91 -4.32
CA ARG A 72 8.70 3.22 -5.68
C ARG A 72 7.67 4.02 -6.50
N ILE A 73 6.38 3.83 -6.26
CA ILE A 73 5.32 4.57 -6.98
C ILE A 73 5.20 6.00 -6.47
N VAL A 74 5.32 6.18 -5.15
CA VAL A 74 5.14 7.49 -4.51
C VAL A 74 6.44 8.30 -4.43
N SER A 75 7.61 7.66 -4.50
CA SER A 75 8.89 8.33 -4.32
C SER A 75 9.36 9.03 -5.61
N PRO A 76 9.69 10.34 -5.55
CA PRO A 76 10.17 11.11 -6.70
C PRO A 76 11.60 10.75 -7.12
N THR A 77 12.39 10.01 -6.33
CA THR A 77 13.84 9.88 -6.56
C THR A 77 14.24 8.69 -7.45
N ILE A 78 13.35 7.73 -7.72
CA ILE A 78 13.65 6.56 -8.55
C ILE A 78 13.25 6.84 -10.02
N GLU A 79 13.74 7.96 -10.56
CA GLU A 79 13.35 8.51 -11.87
C GLU A 79 14.12 7.94 -13.05
N LYS A 80 15.23 7.23 -12.84
CA LYS A 80 16.19 6.94 -13.93
C LYS A 80 15.81 5.81 -14.89
N ARG A 81 14.69 5.10 -14.70
CA ARG A 81 14.36 3.90 -15.52
C ARG A 81 12.88 3.74 -15.92
N ALA A 82 11.98 4.62 -15.49
CA ALA A 82 10.55 4.39 -15.64
C ALA A 82 9.97 5.19 -16.82
N GLU A 83 9.57 4.46 -17.87
CA GLU A 83 8.92 4.93 -19.09
C GLU A 83 7.69 5.83 -18.88
N LYS A 84 7.21 6.49 -19.96
CA LYS A 84 6.03 7.38 -20.05
C LYS A 84 4.82 6.98 -19.19
N GLN A 85 4.58 5.68 -18.99
CA GLN A 85 3.48 5.14 -18.18
C GLN A 85 3.58 5.54 -16.70
N TYR A 86 4.79 5.59 -16.12
CA TYR A 86 5.00 5.97 -14.72
C TYR A 86 4.70 7.46 -14.49
N VAL A 87 5.19 8.33 -15.37
CA VAL A 87 4.96 9.78 -15.30
C VAL A 87 3.47 10.11 -15.39
N MET A 88 2.74 9.48 -16.31
CA MET A 88 1.28 9.67 -16.43
C MET A 88 0.53 9.19 -15.17
N LEU A 89 0.99 8.11 -14.55
CA LEU A 89 0.37 7.56 -13.35
C LEU A 89 0.63 8.42 -12.12
N LYS A 90 1.87 8.89 -11.92
CA LYS A 90 2.24 9.85 -10.87
C LYS A 90 1.33 11.09 -10.93
N LYS A 91 1.16 11.66 -12.13
CA LYS A 91 0.24 12.80 -12.35
C LYS A 91 -1.20 12.49 -11.93
N ARG A 92 -1.71 11.28 -12.21
CA ARG A 92 -3.07 10.88 -11.80
C ARG A 92 -3.20 10.71 -10.29
N ILE A 93 -2.22 10.08 -9.65
CA ILE A 93 -2.23 9.85 -8.21
C ILE A 93 -2.13 11.19 -7.46
N ILE A 94 -1.20 12.07 -7.84
CA ILE A 94 -1.08 13.41 -7.26
C ILE A 94 -2.38 14.20 -7.41
N LYS A 95 -3.05 14.11 -8.58
CA LYS A 95 -4.34 14.79 -8.79
C LYS A 95 -5.45 14.26 -7.87
N VAL A 96 -5.43 12.98 -7.52
CA VAL A 96 -6.40 12.39 -6.58
C VAL A 96 -6.09 12.82 -5.15
N ILE A 97 -4.81 12.80 -4.75
CA ILE A 97 -4.36 13.20 -3.42
C ILE A 97 -4.65 14.69 -3.17
N ASN A 98 -4.30 15.59 -4.10
CA ASN A 98 -4.46 17.05 -3.93
C ASN A 98 -5.92 17.54 -4.03
N LYS A 99 -6.85 16.70 -4.46
CA LYS A 99 -8.28 17.06 -4.56
C LYS A 99 -9.02 16.85 -3.24
N TRP A 100 -8.45 16.04 -2.36
CA TRP A 100 -8.91 15.82 -0.99
C TRP A 100 -8.16 16.76 -0.04
#